data_AF-A0A917VGQ8-F1
#
_entry.id   AF-A0A917VGQ8-F1
#
_cell.length_a   1.000
_cell.length_b   1.000
_cell.length_c   1.000
_cell.angle_alpha   90.00
_cell.angle_beta   90.00
_cell.angle_gamma   90.00
#
_symmetry.space_group_name_H-M   'P 1'
#
loop_
_entity.id
_entity.type
_entity.pdbx_description
1 polymer ?
#
loop_
_entity_poly.entity_id
_entity_poly.type
_entity_poly.pdbx_seq_one_letter_code
_entity_poly.pdbx_strand_id
1 'polypeptide(L)'
;MTQQQLGRGPLRTDPVPPVPDGPRPPRFVRWLGGFGCVAAGYAVFQALFGLLPDSIDGQAARYAIAGVAGLGTALAAWLAAELLRARSERNGLARTGQFNAGSASLSGPGPLPQLFSSAYDALAEQLCVVDDPVCGRLTGWPHSLGESAGRPTPVGTAYGLHIALDLGVPDGRLSTGELVETLWRLRLPDGGWSARSQGTVARPEVTALVLGALARAGADPARVAAEVAHCESGFTLELDRNGRELTHVVTTVLRGLLRAAPRSDVLPILQEALVDGAVTDPRRQHRRCWSYRLAPRHGPPSPLHTSQAVVALDRAARVVGESANARAAREDGIRWLLACPDAPHDSCLDLTSLREEVRRPRPDDPSRHEVLNVRHFTASWVVRALLTPAAHDIAREDGMEAEWRERLDGAATAVWAAQTDGIWTWPREDTTSELRRPMWMTYQGLSALRAHAVWMYQPHG
;
A
#
# COMPACT_ATOMS: atom_id res chain seq x y z
N MET A 1 -60.42 39.93 50.37
CA MET A 1 -59.81 38.59 50.37
C MET A 1 -58.45 38.73 49.68
N THR A 2 -57.41 39.19 50.41
CA THR A 2 -56.27 38.41 50.95
C THR A 2 -55.47 37.68 49.87
N GLN A 3 -54.13 37.69 49.77
CA GLN A 3 -53.03 38.47 50.35
C GLN A 3 -51.75 38.03 49.58
N GLN A 4 -50.76 38.91 49.43
CA GLN A 4 -49.38 38.56 49.03
C GLN A 4 -48.69 37.58 50.01
N GLN A 5 -47.71 36.80 49.52
CA GLN A 5 -46.40 36.51 50.17
C GLN A 5 -45.56 35.62 49.22
N LEU A 6 -44.40 36.07 48.68
CA LEU A 6 -43.04 36.10 49.25
C LEU A 6 -42.50 34.73 49.74
N GLY A 7 -41.36 34.31 49.17
CA GLY A 7 -40.29 33.74 50.00
C GLY A 7 -39.59 32.46 49.53
N ARG A 8 -38.31 32.63 49.15
CA ARG A 8 -37.11 31.90 49.62
C ARG A 8 -37.11 30.35 49.63
N GLY A 9 -36.15 29.82 48.86
CA GLY A 9 -35.03 29.05 49.43
C GLY A 9 -35.18 27.52 49.51
N PRO A 10 -34.05 26.79 49.59
CA PRO A 10 -33.86 25.52 48.92
C PRO A 10 -34.24 24.31 49.77
N LEU A 11 -34.82 23.29 49.12
CA LEU A 11 -34.96 21.95 49.68
C LEU A 11 -33.66 21.18 49.44
N ARG A 12 -32.91 20.98 50.53
CA ARG A 12 -31.85 19.98 50.65
C ARG A 12 -32.53 18.63 50.85
N THR A 13 -32.31 17.69 49.94
CA THR A 13 -32.49 16.26 50.18
C THR A 13 -31.13 15.57 50.13
N ASP A 14 -30.95 14.69 51.10
CA ASP A 14 -29.77 13.96 51.54
C ASP A 14 -29.31 12.86 50.55
N PRO A 15 -28.20 12.14 50.83
CA PRO A 15 -27.14 11.84 49.87
C PRO A 15 -27.46 10.73 48.88
N VAL A 16 -26.91 10.88 47.68
CA VAL A 16 -26.84 9.84 46.65
C VAL A 16 -26.09 8.63 47.21
N PRO A 17 -26.67 7.40 47.17
CA PRO A 17 -25.96 6.18 47.54
C PRO A 17 -24.81 5.93 46.56
N PRO A 18 -23.66 5.38 47.01
CA PRO A 18 -22.54 5.11 46.12
C PRO A 18 -22.97 4.13 45.03
N VAL A 19 -22.79 4.54 43.78
CA VAL A 19 -22.93 3.67 42.62
C VAL A 19 -21.93 2.51 42.77
N PRO A 20 -22.36 1.24 42.66
CA PRO A 20 -21.44 0.11 42.74
C PRO A 20 -20.49 0.16 41.55
N ASP A 21 -19.19 0.20 41.83
CA ASP A 21 -18.13 -0.03 40.84
C ASP A 21 -18.44 -1.32 40.06
N GLY A 22 -18.80 -1.17 38.80
CA GLY A 22 -18.90 -2.28 37.86
C GLY A 22 -17.56 -2.99 37.72
N PRO A 23 -17.57 -4.30 37.38
CA PRO A 23 -16.37 -5.12 37.40
C PRO A 23 -15.31 -4.60 36.42
N ARG A 24 -14.15 -4.23 36.94
CA ARG A 24 -12.92 -3.92 36.18
C ARG A 24 -12.47 -5.15 35.38
N PRO A 25 -12.26 -5.07 34.04
CA PRO A 25 -11.49 -6.09 33.34
C PRO A 25 -10.35 -5.44 32.53
N PRO A 26 -9.19 -5.22 33.17
CA PRO A 26 -7.93 -5.34 32.43
C PRO A 26 -6.96 -6.33 33.09
N ARG A 27 -7.22 -6.78 34.32
CA ARG A 27 -6.37 -7.78 35.02
C ARG A 27 -6.68 -9.22 34.61
N PHE A 28 -7.94 -9.54 34.29
CA PHE A 28 -8.34 -10.91 33.94
C PHE A 28 -7.86 -11.34 32.54
N VAL A 29 -7.88 -10.42 31.57
CA VAL A 29 -7.34 -10.64 30.21
C VAL A 29 -5.81 -10.76 30.24
N ARG A 30 -5.13 -10.02 31.13
CA ARG A 30 -3.68 -10.11 31.34
C ARG A 30 -3.26 -11.44 32.01
N TRP A 31 -4.13 -12.05 32.80
CA TRP A 31 -3.90 -13.36 33.44
C TRP A 31 -4.07 -14.52 32.45
N LEU A 32 -5.08 -14.47 31.58
CA LEU A 32 -5.34 -15.48 30.54
C LEU A 32 -4.23 -15.55 29.46
N GLY A 33 -3.58 -14.43 29.14
CA GLY A 33 -2.42 -14.40 28.23
C GLY A 33 -1.21 -15.21 28.74
N GLY A 34 -1.09 -15.44 30.05
CA GLY A 34 -0.05 -16.29 30.63
C GLY A 34 -0.30 -17.79 30.42
N PHE A 35 -1.56 -18.22 30.33
CA PHE A 35 -1.90 -19.63 30.15
C PHE A 35 -1.68 -20.13 28.72
N GLY A 36 -1.68 -19.25 27.72
CA GLY A 36 -1.46 -19.64 26.32
C GLY A 36 -0.10 -20.31 26.08
N CYS A 37 0.95 -19.83 26.76
CA CYS A 37 2.30 -20.39 26.62
C CYS A 37 2.41 -21.77 27.28
N VAL A 38 1.81 -21.93 28.47
CA VAL A 38 1.76 -23.20 29.19
C VAL A 38 0.91 -24.23 28.42
N ALA A 39 -0.22 -23.79 27.84
CA ALA A 39 -1.08 -24.65 27.02
C ALA A 39 -0.37 -25.13 25.75
N ALA A 40 0.38 -24.25 25.07
CA ALA A 40 1.20 -24.62 23.92
C ALA A 40 2.29 -25.64 24.28
N GLY A 41 3.00 -25.42 25.41
CA GLY A 41 3.98 -26.37 25.92
C GLY A 41 3.38 -27.73 26.29
N TYR A 42 2.22 -27.73 26.94
CA TYR A 42 1.50 -28.95 27.30
C TYR A 42 0.99 -29.73 26.08
N ALA A 43 0.51 -29.03 25.04
CA ALA A 43 0.09 -29.66 23.80
C ALA A 43 1.27 -30.38 23.10
N VAL A 44 2.45 -29.76 23.06
CA VAL A 44 3.67 -30.38 22.50
C VAL A 44 4.14 -31.54 23.35
N PHE A 45 4.09 -31.43 24.69
CA PHE A 45 4.37 -32.54 25.59
C PHE A 45 3.48 -33.75 25.29
N GLN A 46 2.16 -33.55 25.22
CA GLN A 46 1.20 -34.63 24.97
C GLN A 46 1.39 -35.27 23.59
N ALA A 47 1.60 -34.45 22.56
CA ALA A 47 1.82 -34.93 21.20
C ALA A 47 3.10 -35.78 21.12
N LEU A 48 4.21 -35.29 21.67
CA LEU A 48 5.48 -36.03 21.63
C LEU A 48 5.45 -37.28 22.51
N PHE A 49 4.81 -37.21 23.68
CA PHE A 49 4.68 -38.39 24.52
C PHE A 49 3.93 -39.52 23.80
N GLY A 50 2.88 -39.19 23.03
CA GLY A 50 2.12 -40.14 22.22
C GLY A 50 2.83 -40.65 20.95
N LEU A 51 3.76 -39.86 20.38
CA LEU A 51 4.44 -40.17 19.13
C LEU A 51 5.81 -40.83 19.30
N LEU A 52 6.46 -40.69 20.46
CA LEU A 52 7.78 -41.27 20.71
C LEU A 52 7.71 -42.80 20.79
N PRO A 53 8.54 -43.53 20.03
CA PRO A 53 8.50 -44.99 19.97
C PRO A 53 8.93 -45.63 21.29
N ASP A 54 8.41 -46.82 21.57
CA ASP A 54 8.73 -47.61 22.78
C ASP A 54 10.19 -48.08 22.83
N SER A 55 10.94 -47.95 21.73
CA SER A 55 12.35 -48.29 21.61
C SER A 55 13.32 -47.27 22.26
N ILE A 56 12.80 -46.15 22.76
CA ILE A 56 13.59 -45.18 23.54
C ILE A 56 13.72 -45.73 24.96
N ASP A 57 14.96 -45.89 25.45
CA ASP A 57 15.38 -46.54 26.70
C ASP A 57 14.53 -46.19 27.94
N GLY A 58 13.35 -46.80 28.02
CA GLY A 58 12.40 -46.68 29.13
C GLY A 58 11.47 -45.46 29.10
N GLN A 59 10.37 -45.58 29.85
CA GLN A 59 9.37 -44.52 30.04
C GLN A 59 9.99 -43.19 30.53
N ALA A 60 11.04 -43.27 31.36
CA ALA A 60 11.74 -42.10 31.88
C ALA A 60 12.36 -41.23 30.77
N ALA A 61 12.94 -41.84 29.74
CA ALA A 61 13.53 -41.11 28.61
C ALA A 61 12.46 -40.42 27.75
N ARG A 62 11.29 -41.05 27.55
CA ARG A 62 10.15 -40.43 26.84
C ARG A 62 9.57 -39.24 27.59
N TYR A 63 9.40 -39.35 28.91
CA TYR A 63 8.99 -38.23 29.75
C TYR A 63 10.02 -37.09 29.72
N ALA A 64 11.32 -37.41 29.74
CA ALA A 64 12.37 -36.40 29.67
C ALA A 64 12.35 -35.64 28.33
N ILE A 65 12.27 -36.34 27.20
CA ILE A 65 12.25 -35.71 25.87
C ILE A 65 10.98 -34.86 25.69
N ALA A 66 9.80 -35.43 25.97
CA ALA A 66 8.54 -34.70 25.86
C ALA A 66 8.50 -33.51 26.82
N GLY A 67 9.02 -33.68 28.05
CA GLY A 67 9.11 -32.63 29.07
C GLY A 67 9.99 -31.46 28.63
N VAL A 68 11.20 -31.74 28.15
CA VAL A 68 12.13 -30.71 27.66
C VAL A 68 11.55 -29.98 26.45
N ALA A 69 10.94 -30.70 25.51
CA ALA A 69 10.33 -30.09 24.32
C ALA A 69 9.10 -29.22 24.66
N GLY A 70 8.25 -29.67 25.59
CA GLY A 70 7.11 -28.89 26.09
C GLY A 70 7.54 -27.63 26.81
N LEU A 71 8.53 -27.73 27.71
CA LEU A 71 9.09 -26.57 28.42
C LEU A 71 9.77 -25.58 27.46
N GLY A 72 10.55 -26.08 26.50
CA GLY A 72 11.18 -25.26 25.46
C GLY A 72 10.15 -24.50 24.62
N THR A 73 9.05 -25.16 24.26
CA THR A 73 7.95 -24.54 23.50
C THR A 73 7.25 -23.46 24.33
N ALA A 74 6.95 -23.73 25.60
CA ALA A 74 6.33 -22.75 26.49
C ALA A 74 7.23 -21.51 26.68
N LEU A 75 8.54 -21.71 26.86
CA LEU A 75 9.50 -20.63 26.99
C LEU A 75 9.63 -19.81 25.70
N ALA A 76 9.67 -20.47 24.54
CA ALA A 76 9.73 -19.79 23.24
C ALA A 76 8.47 -18.97 22.96
N ALA A 77 7.29 -19.52 23.25
CA ALA A 77 6.02 -18.80 23.14
C ALA A 77 5.97 -17.59 24.08
N TRP A 78 6.47 -17.75 25.32
CA TRP A 78 6.54 -16.66 26.29
C TRP A 78 7.50 -15.55 25.84
N LEU A 79 8.72 -15.89 25.39
CA LEU A 79 9.69 -14.93 24.86
C LEU A 79 9.16 -14.19 23.63
N ALA A 80 8.45 -14.88 22.73
CA ALA A 80 7.80 -14.25 21.58
C ALA A 80 6.71 -13.26 22.02
N ALA A 81 5.90 -13.63 23.02
CA ALA A 81 4.88 -12.74 23.58
C ALA A 81 5.51 -11.52 24.29
N GLU A 82 6.59 -11.69 25.06
CA GLU A 82 7.32 -10.58 25.68
C GLU A 82 8.00 -9.69 24.64
N LEU A 83 8.56 -10.24 23.56
CA LEU A 83 9.13 -9.44 22.47
C LEU A 83 8.06 -8.61 21.75
N LEU A 84 6.88 -9.18 21.52
CA LEU A 84 5.74 -8.45 20.96
C LEU A 84 5.26 -7.34 21.90
N ARG A 85 5.18 -7.60 23.21
CA ARG A 85 4.85 -6.58 24.21
C ARG A 85 5.90 -5.49 24.29
N ALA A 86 7.19 -5.84 24.35
CA ALA A 86 8.27 -4.87 24.36
C ALA A 86 8.29 -4.01 23.10
N ARG A 87 7.99 -4.57 21.91
CA ARG A 87 7.81 -3.79 20.68
C ARG A 87 6.61 -2.84 20.78
N SER A 88 5.49 -3.28 21.34
CA SER A 88 4.32 -2.43 21.54
C SER A 88 4.56 -1.30 22.55
N GLU A 89 5.31 -1.56 23.63
CA GLU A 89 5.65 -0.58 24.66
C GLU A 89 6.72 0.42 24.19
N ARG A 90 7.70 -0.02 23.38
CA ARG A 90 8.69 0.88 22.76
C ARG A 90 8.04 1.82 21.73
N ASN A 91 7.03 1.33 21.02
CA ASN A 91 6.18 2.16 20.15
C ASN A 91 5.26 3.09 20.97
N GLY A 92 4.93 2.73 22.21
CA GLY A 92 4.19 3.58 23.16
C GLY A 92 5.04 4.67 23.82
N LEU A 93 6.29 4.39 24.17
CA LEU A 93 7.20 5.34 24.84
C LEU A 93 7.92 6.29 23.87
N ALA A 94 7.99 5.96 22.58
CA ALA A 94 8.35 6.96 21.55
C ALA A 94 7.21 7.98 21.29
N ARG A 95 6.03 7.78 21.90
CA ARG A 95 4.79 8.56 21.68
C ARG A 95 4.53 9.62 22.76
N THR A 96 5.39 9.79 23.76
CA THR A 96 5.30 10.86 24.78
C THR A 96 6.03 12.15 24.40
N GLY A 97 6.58 12.23 23.19
CA GLY A 97 6.82 13.51 22.51
C GLY A 97 5.47 14.09 22.07
N GLN A 98 4.78 14.72 23.01
CA GLN A 98 3.51 15.39 22.84
C GLN A 98 3.67 16.55 21.85
N PHE A 99 3.59 16.27 20.54
CA PHE A 99 3.24 17.28 19.57
C PHE A 99 1.77 17.62 19.79
N ASN A 100 1.52 18.82 20.29
CA ASN A 100 0.20 19.43 20.27
C ASN A 100 -0.27 19.51 18.80
N ALA A 101 -0.94 18.46 18.33
CA ALA A 101 -1.86 18.55 17.20
C ALA A 101 -3.03 19.42 17.69
N GLY A 102 -2.88 20.73 17.53
CA GLY A 102 -4.01 21.64 17.61
C GLY A 102 -5.07 21.12 16.63
N SER A 103 -6.29 20.94 17.14
CA SER A 103 -7.49 20.80 16.34
C SER A 103 -7.64 22.03 15.45
N ALA A 104 -6.93 22.05 14.32
CA ALA A 104 -7.09 23.09 13.32
C ALA A 104 -8.38 22.77 12.56
N SER A 105 -9.45 23.45 12.95
CA SER A 105 -10.66 23.55 12.14
C SER A 105 -10.28 24.00 10.73
N LEU A 106 -10.55 23.16 9.74
CA LEU A 106 -10.35 23.44 8.33
C LEU A 106 -11.36 24.52 7.87
N SER A 107 -11.00 25.80 8.02
CA SER A 107 -11.82 26.92 7.52
C SER A 107 -10.91 28.01 6.96
N GLY A 108 -10.69 27.95 5.64
CA GLY A 108 -9.72 28.71 4.82
C GLY A 108 -9.20 27.80 3.69
N PRO A 109 -8.50 28.29 2.65
CA PRO A 109 -7.78 27.40 1.73
C PRO A 109 -6.83 26.56 2.60
N GLY A 110 -7.15 25.29 2.77
CA GLY A 110 -6.59 24.45 3.84
C GLY A 110 -5.09 24.14 3.67
N PRO A 111 -4.55 23.19 4.45
CA PRO A 111 -3.13 22.82 4.38
C PRO A 111 -2.73 22.12 3.06
N LEU A 112 -3.69 21.73 2.21
CA LEU A 112 -3.43 20.96 0.98
C LEU A 112 -2.86 21.79 -0.19
N PRO A 113 -3.39 22.98 -0.55
CA PRO A 113 -2.71 23.88 -1.48
C PRO A 113 -1.24 24.18 -1.10
N GLN A 114 -0.97 24.37 0.20
CA GLN A 114 0.39 24.59 0.68
C GLN A 114 1.25 23.34 0.49
N LEU A 115 0.75 22.15 0.84
CA LEU A 115 1.41 20.87 0.57
C LEU A 115 1.77 20.71 -0.91
N PHE A 116 0.85 21.05 -1.82
CA PHE A 116 1.07 20.96 -3.27
C PHE A 116 2.12 21.96 -3.74
N SER A 117 2.12 23.19 -3.22
CA SER A 117 3.18 24.17 -3.48
C SER A 117 4.53 23.63 -3.00
N SER A 118 4.62 23.15 -1.75
CA SER A 118 5.87 22.62 -1.19
C SER A 118 6.40 21.41 -1.98
N ALA A 119 5.51 20.52 -2.42
CA ALA A 119 5.89 19.39 -3.27
C ALA A 119 6.40 19.86 -4.64
N TYR A 120 5.75 20.85 -5.26
CA TYR A 120 6.20 21.45 -6.51
C TYR A 120 7.58 22.11 -6.36
N ASP A 121 7.76 22.92 -5.32
CA ASP A 121 9.01 23.61 -5.02
C ASP A 121 10.15 22.61 -4.82
N ALA A 122 9.93 21.60 -3.99
CA ALA A 122 10.92 20.56 -3.72
C ALA A 122 11.29 19.72 -4.96
N LEU A 123 10.35 19.52 -5.90
CA LEU A 123 10.60 18.83 -7.17
C LEU A 123 11.38 19.71 -8.14
N ALA A 124 11.03 20.99 -8.26
CA ALA A 124 11.71 21.95 -9.11
C ALA A 124 13.16 22.18 -8.64
N GLU A 125 13.39 22.29 -7.32
CA GLU A 125 14.73 22.43 -6.74
C GLU A 125 15.63 21.21 -6.97
N GLN A 126 15.03 20.02 -7.02
CA GLN A 126 15.76 18.75 -7.19
C GLN A 126 15.71 18.21 -8.61
N LEU A 127 15.32 19.03 -9.59
CA LEU A 127 15.38 18.68 -11.00
C LEU A 127 16.84 18.51 -11.43
N CYS A 128 17.17 17.35 -11.99
CA CYS A 128 18.50 17.05 -12.48
C CYS A 128 18.58 17.31 -13.98
N VAL A 129 19.58 18.08 -14.40
CA VAL A 129 19.96 18.28 -15.80
C VAL A 129 21.36 17.72 -15.99
N VAL A 130 21.48 16.71 -16.85
CA VAL A 130 22.74 15.98 -17.07
C VAL A 130 22.99 15.86 -18.57
N ASP A 131 24.17 16.26 -19.04
CA ASP A 131 24.62 15.98 -20.40
C ASP A 131 25.19 14.57 -20.48
N ASP A 132 24.37 13.62 -20.94
CA ASP A 132 24.77 12.23 -21.08
C ASP A 132 25.46 12.00 -22.43
N PRO A 133 26.63 11.33 -22.46
CA PRO A 133 27.40 11.14 -23.69
C PRO A 133 26.68 10.29 -24.75
N VAL A 134 25.71 9.46 -24.34
CA VAL A 134 24.98 8.56 -25.23
C VAL A 134 23.57 9.08 -25.51
N CYS A 135 22.84 9.45 -24.46
CA CYS A 135 21.45 9.88 -24.56
C CYS A 135 21.29 11.37 -24.88
N GLY A 136 22.38 12.15 -24.87
CA GLY A 136 22.36 13.60 -24.95
C GLY A 136 21.90 14.25 -23.65
N ARG A 137 21.40 15.49 -23.71
CA ARG A 137 20.91 16.20 -22.53
C ARG A 137 19.69 15.50 -21.94
N LEU A 138 19.72 15.18 -20.66
CA LEU A 138 18.62 14.59 -19.90
C LEU A 138 18.13 15.58 -18.85
N THR A 139 16.82 15.68 -18.68
CA THR A 139 16.16 16.55 -17.69
C THR A 139 15.07 15.75 -16.99
N GLY A 140 15.16 15.63 -15.68
CA GLY A 140 14.21 14.81 -14.91
C GLY A 140 14.76 14.48 -13.53
N TRP A 141 14.36 13.33 -12.99
CA TRP A 141 14.74 12.94 -11.63
C TRP A 141 15.36 11.54 -11.57
N PRO A 142 16.31 11.35 -10.64
CA PRO A 142 16.73 10.01 -10.22
C PRO A 142 15.58 9.24 -9.58
N HIS A 143 15.83 7.99 -9.17
CA HIS A 143 14.81 7.15 -8.57
C HIS A 143 14.31 7.72 -7.23
N SER A 144 15.21 8.30 -6.44
CA SER A 144 14.91 9.03 -5.20
C SER A 144 15.46 10.44 -5.21
N LEU A 145 14.72 11.35 -4.60
CA LEU A 145 15.13 12.72 -4.36
C LEU A 145 16.34 12.77 -3.41
N GLY A 146 17.31 13.61 -3.74
CA GLY A 146 18.54 13.81 -2.96
C GLY A 146 19.67 12.80 -3.20
N GLU A 147 19.62 12.00 -4.28
CA GLU A 147 20.74 11.15 -4.69
C GLU A 147 21.96 11.99 -5.13
N SER A 148 23.12 11.81 -4.50
CA SER A 148 24.34 12.64 -4.68
C SER A 148 24.94 12.62 -6.10
N ALA A 149 24.58 11.64 -6.92
CA ALA A 149 24.96 11.51 -8.33
C ALA A 149 23.71 11.34 -9.22
N GLY A 150 22.62 12.03 -8.87
CA GLY A 150 21.30 11.82 -9.43
C GLY A 150 21.22 12.05 -10.94
N ARG A 151 21.39 11.00 -11.73
CA ARG A 151 21.05 10.99 -13.17
C ARG A 151 19.56 10.71 -13.32
N PRO A 152 18.85 11.41 -14.24
CA PRO A 152 17.48 11.07 -14.57
C PRO A 152 17.32 9.58 -14.94
N THR A 153 16.28 8.95 -14.39
CA THR A 153 15.93 7.55 -14.69
C THR A 153 14.54 7.48 -15.32
N PRO A 154 14.19 6.41 -16.07
CA PRO A 154 12.84 6.25 -16.61
C PRO A 154 11.77 6.30 -15.53
N VAL A 155 11.99 5.56 -14.44
CA VAL A 155 11.04 5.46 -13.32
C VAL A 155 10.88 6.80 -12.60
N GLY A 156 11.99 7.42 -12.17
CA GLY A 156 11.96 8.70 -11.47
C GLY A 156 11.31 9.81 -12.31
N THR A 157 11.68 9.89 -13.58
CA THR A 157 11.17 10.90 -14.53
C THR A 157 9.71 10.66 -14.89
N ALA A 158 9.25 9.42 -15.05
CA ALA A 158 7.85 9.11 -15.32
C ALA A 158 6.94 9.48 -14.14
N TYR A 159 7.35 9.17 -12.91
CA TYR A 159 6.62 9.62 -11.72
C TYR A 159 6.65 11.15 -11.57
N GLY A 160 7.80 11.78 -11.80
CA GLY A 160 7.92 13.24 -11.79
C GLY A 160 7.02 13.92 -12.82
N LEU A 161 6.94 13.39 -14.04
CA LEU A 161 6.03 13.86 -15.08
C LEU A 161 4.56 13.70 -14.66
N HIS A 162 4.20 12.57 -14.05
CA HIS A 162 2.86 12.41 -13.49
C HIS A 162 2.54 13.47 -12.42
N ILE A 163 3.47 13.76 -11.51
CA ILE A 163 3.29 14.79 -10.49
C ILE A 163 3.16 16.17 -11.13
N ALA A 164 4.04 16.53 -12.08
CA ALA A 164 3.98 17.82 -12.78
C ALA A 164 2.63 18.01 -13.50
N LEU A 165 2.06 16.94 -14.08
CA LEU A 165 0.74 16.97 -14.70
C LEU A 165 -0.42 17.01 -13.69
N ASP A 166 -0.21 16.58 -12.44
CA ASP A 166 -1.21 16.63 -11.37
C ASP A 166 -1.23 18.01 -10.67
N LEU A 167 -0.05 18.60 -10.44
CA LEU A 167 0.11 19.89 -9.78
C LEU A 167 0.00 21.08 -10.75
N GLY A 168 0.24 20.84 -12.05
CA GLY A 168 0.47 21.88 -13.03
C GLY A 168 1.91 22.41 -12.99
N VAL A 169 2.19 23.39 -13.87
CA VAL A 169 3.50 24.04 -14.00
C VAL A 169 3.34 25.57 -13.87
N PRO A 170 3.03 26.07 -12.66
CA PRO A 170 2.56 27.45 -12.46
C PRO A 170 3.58 28.53 -12.84
N ASP A 171 4.89 28.24 -12.76
CA ASP A 171 5.96 29.22 -12.98
C ASP A 171 6.96 28.83 -14.08
N GLY A 172 6.70 27.73 -14.80
CA GLY A 172 7.53 27.27 -15.90
C GLY A 172 8.88 26.65 -15.52
N ARG A 173 9.22 26.49 -14.23
CA ARG A 173 10.46 25.82 -13.79
C ARG A 173 10.54 24.35 -14.21
N LEU A 174 9.39 23.72 -14.43
CA LEU A 174 9.29 22.37 -14.96
C LEU A 174 8.73 22.41 -16.39
N SER A 175 9.43 21.79 -17.33
CA SER A 175 8.98 21.64 -18.73
C SER A 175 8.51 20.22 -18.99
N THR A 176 7.20 20.00 -19.12
CA THR A 176 6.64 18.67 -19.42
C THR A 176 7.15 18.12 -20.76
N GLY A 177 7.39 19.00 -21.75
CA GLY A 177 7.98 18.62 -23.03
C GLY A 177 9.41 18.09 -22.89
N GLU A 178 10.26 18.72 -22.08
CA GLU A 178 11.62 18.23 -21.83
C GLU A 178 11.64 16.91 -21.06
N LEU A 179 10.69 16.72 -20.14
CA LEU A 179 10.53 15.45 -19.42
C LEU A 179 10.09 14.33 -20.38
N VAL A 180 9.16 14.61 -21.30
CA VAL A 180 8.73 13.67 -22.36
C VAL A 180 9.91 13.30 -23.27
N GLU A 181 10.68 14.28 -23.74
CA GLU A 181 11.86 14.02 -24.57
C GLU A 181 12.94 13.24 -23.82
N THR A 182 13.12 13.51 -22.52
CA THR A 182 14.04 12.73 -21.68
C THR A 182 13.61 11.27 -21.57
N LEU A 183 12.31 11.00 -21.38
CA LEU A 183 11.81 9.62 -21.38
C LEU A 183 12.09 8.93 -22.71
N TRP A 184 11.90 9.61 -23.85
CA TRP A 184 12.25 9.05 -25.15
C TRP A 184 13.75 8.80 -25.35
N ARG A 185 14.62 9.70 -24.86
CA ARG A 185 16.07 9.52 -24.88
C ARG A 185 16.55 8.36 -24.00
N LEU A 186 15.79 8.05 -22.95
CA LEU A 186 16.04 6.93 -22.05
C LEU A 186 15.44 5.60 -22.54
N ARG A 187 14.76 5.58 -23.69
CA ARG A 187 14.28 4.35 -24.33
C ARG A 187 15.48 3.48 -24.70
N LEU A 188 15.38 2.17 -24.46
CA LEU A 188 16.43 1.23 -24.84
C LEU A 188 16.48 1.04 -26.37
N PRO A 189 17.62 0.61 -26.94
CA PRO A 189 17.75 0.43 -28.40
C PRO A 189 16.65 -0.47 -28.99
N ASP A 190 16.39 -1.61 -28.33
CA ASP A 190 15.43 -2.63 -28.80
C ASP A 190 13.96 -2.31 -28.49
N GLY A 191 13.69 -1.19 -27.82
CA GLY A 191 12.34 -0.84 -27.34
C GLY A 191 12.21 -0.87 -25.82
N GLY A 192 11.20 -0.16 -25.35
CA GLY A 192 10.81 -0.09 -23.95
C GLY A 192 11.83 0.58 -23.03
N TRP A 193 11.59 0.39 -21.73
CA TRP A 193 12.37 0.97 -20.64
C TRP A 193 12.63 -0.06 -19.54
N SER A 194 13.70 0.14 -18.78
CA SER A 194 14.03 -0.67 -17.61
C SER A 194 14.33 0.21 -16.40
N ALA A 195 14.17 -0.34 -15.20
CA ALA A 195 14.61 0.33 -13.98
C ALA A 195 16.15 0.28 -13.88
N ARG A 196 16.74 1.19 -13.12
CA ARG A 196 18.20 1.24 -12.90
C ARG A 196 18.78 -0.06 -12.35
N SER A 197 18.03 -0.79 -11.54
CA SER A 197 18.46 -2.07 -10.96
C SER A 197 18.23 -3.28 -11.88
N GLN A 198 17.62 -3.06 -13.04
CA GLN A 198 17.36 -4.08 -14.06
C GLN A 198 18.41 -3.97 -15.16
N GLY A 199 18.54 -5.03 -15.96
CA GLY A 199 19.55 -5.11 -17.01
C GLY A 199 19.30 -4.17 -18.19
N THR A 200 19.96 -4.49 -19.30
CA THR A 200 19.88 -3.77 -20.58
C THR A 200 18.62 -4.08 -21.39
N VAL A 201 17.67 -4.81 -20.81
CA VAL A 201 16.45 -5.26 -21.47
C VAL A 201 15.23 -4.60 -20.82
N ALA A 202 14.30 -4.15 -21.64
CA ALA A 202 13.07 -3.53 -21.19
C ALA A 202 12.23 -4.47 -20.34
N ARG A 203 11.50 -3.88 -19.38
CA ARG A 203 10.62 -4.62 -18.47
C ARG A 203 9.20 -4.10 -18.55
N PRO A 204 8.19 -4.98 -18.73
CA PRO A 204 6.81 -4.56 -18.97
C PRO A 204 6.26 -3.59 -17.93
N GLU A 205 6.56 -3.79 -16.63
CA GLU A 205 6.09 -2.88 -15.58
C GLU A 205 6.67 -1.47 -15.68
N VAL A 206 7.92 -1.33 -16.11
CA VAL A 206 8.58 -0.03 -16.29
C VAL A 206 8.13 0.62 -17.59
N THR A 207 8.09 -0.16 -18.67
CA THR A 207 7.57 0.30 -19.96
C THR A 207 6.14 0.81 -19.84
N ALA A 208 5.24 0.05 -19.21
CA ALA A 208 3.85 0.46 -19.04
C ALA A 208 3.68 1.70 -18.14
N LEU A 209 4.52 1.86 -17.11
CA LEU A 209 4.57 3.09 -16.31
C LEU A 209 4.93 4.30 -17.19
N VAL A 210 5.99 4.19 -18.00
CA VAL A 210 6.44 5.27 -18.89
C VAL A 210 5.40 5.57 -19.96
N LEU A 211 4.84 4.55 -20.61
CA LEU A 211 3.75 4.70 -21.59
C LEU A 211 2.54 5.42 -20.99
N GLY A 212 2.18 5.07 -19.75
CA GLY A 212 1.11 5.76 -19.03
C GLY A 212 1.41 7.25 -18.79
N ALA A 213 2.67 7.61 -18.54
CA ALA A 213 3.10 9.00 -18.38
C ALA A 213 3.09 9.76 -19.71
N LEU A 214 3.67 9.17 -20.75
CA LEU A 214 3.73 9.73 -22.11
C LEU A 214 2.33 9.97 -22.69
N ALA A 215 1.44 8.97 -22.61
CA ALA A 215 0.07 9.11 -23.08
C ALA A 215 -0.70 10.21 -22.32
N ARG A 216 -0.48 10.34 -21.00
CA ARG A 216 -1.07 11.42 -20.19
C ARG A 216 -0.55 12.80 -20.60
N ALA A 217 0.72 12.88 -20.98
CA ALA A 217 1.36 14.12 -21.41
C ALA A 217 0.99 14.54 -22.85
N GLY A 218 0.22 13.72 -23.58
CA GLY A 218 -0.12 14.00 -24.98
C GLY A 218 1.06 13.79 -25.93
N ALA A 219 1.98 12.86 -25.62
CA ALA A 219 3.04 12.46 -26.54
C ALA A 219 2.47 11.90 -27.85
N ASP A 220 3.30 11.91 -28.91
CA ASP A 220 2.92 11.41 -30.24
C ASP A 220 2.29 10.00 -30.18
N PRO A 221 1.00 9.87 -30.56
CA PRO A 221 0.29 8.60 -30.51
C PRO A 221 0.93 7.48 -31.33
N ALA A 222 1.58 7.79 -32.46
CA ALA A 222 2.21 6.77 -33.30
C ALA A 222 3.44 6.15 -32.61
N ARG A 223 4.26 6.98 -31.96
CA ARG A 223 5.41 6.53 -31.18
C ARG A 223 4.97 5.73 -29.95
N VAL A 224 3.93 6.20 -29.25
CA VAL A 224 3.35 5.46 -28.11
C VAL A 224 2.80 4.11 -28.55
N ALA A 225 2.08 4.04 -29.68
CA ALA A 225 1.50 2.80 -30.19
C ALA A 225 2.57 1.75 -30.56
N ALA A 226 3.69 2.17 -31.15
CA ALA A 226 4.80 1.25 -31.45
C ALA A 226 5.38 0.60 -30.17
N GLU A 227 5.56 1.39 -29.12
CA GLU A 227 6.06 0.88 -27.84
C GLU A 227 5.02 0.09 -27.03
N VAL A 228 3.73 0.40 -27.21
CA VAL A 228 2.65 -0.45 -26.71
C VAL A 228 2.73 -1.84 -27.34
N ALA A 229 2.84 -1.93 -28.67
CA ALA A 229 2.95 -3.21 -29.36
C ALA A 229 4.18 -4.00 -28.90
N HIS A 230 5.31 -3.33 -28.70
CA HIS A 230 6.51 -3.94 -28.12
C HIS A 230 6.24 -4.48 -26.70
N CYS A 231 5.64 -3.67 -25.82
CA CYS A 231 5.30 -4.07 -24.45
C CYS A 231 4.34 -5.27 -24.41
N GLU A 232 3.32 -5.29 -25.27
CA GLU A 232 2.34 -6.37 -25.37
C GLU A 232 2.98 -7.67 -25.85
N SER A 233 3.81 -7.58 -26.90
CA SER A 233 4.50 -8.75 -27.45
C SER A 233 5.48 -9.37 -26.44
N GLY A 234 6.08 -8.57 -25.56
CA GLY A 234 7.01 -9.04 -24.53
C GLY A 234 6.35 -9.48 -23.22
N PHE A 235 5.07 -9.15 -22.99
CA PHE A 235 4.37 -9.44 -21.73
C PHE A 235 3.41 -10.63 -21.84
N THR A 236 3.96 -11.77 -22.25
CA THR A 236 3.26 -13.06 -22.32
C THR A 236 3.77 -14.02 -21.25
N LEU A 237 3.08 -15.15 -21.05
CA LEU A 237 3.52 -16.18 -20.09
C LEU A 237 4.83 -16.84 -20.52
N GLU A 238 5.08 -16.91 -21.83
CA GLU A 238 6.28 -17.52 -22.42
C GLU A 238 7.50 -16.61 -22.25
N LEU A 239 7.33 -15.30 -22.42
CA LEU A 239 8.43 -14.34 -22.45
C LEU A 239 8.67 -13.63 -21.11
N ASP A 240 7.63 -13.43 -20.30
CA ASP A 240 7.75 -12.83 -18.97
C ASP A 240 6.89 -13.53 -17.91
N ARG A 241 7.09 -14.85 -17.78
CA ARG A 241 6.41 -15.65 -16.75
C ARG A 241 6.51 -15.02 -15.35
N ASN A 242 7.71 -14.61 -14.95
CA ASN A 242 7.97 -14.04 -13.62
C ASN A 242 7.15 -12.76 -13.37
N GLY A 243 6.99 -11.89 -14.36
CA GLY A 243 6.14 -10.72 -14.24
C GLY A 243 4.65 -11.06 -14.28
N ARG A 244 4.24 -11.94 -15.21
CA ARG A 244 2.84 -12.36 -15.38
C ARG A 244 2.24 -13.04 -14.16
N GLU A 245 3.09 -13.66 -13.34
CA GLU A 245 2.66 -14.34 -12.11
C GLU A 245 2.49 -13.38 -10.92
N LEU A 246 2.92 -12.11 -11.00
CA LEU A 246 2.88 -11.16 -9.88
C LEU A 246 1.76 -10.14 -9.99
N THR A 247 0.99 -9.97 -8.90
CA THR A 247 -0.15 -9.05 -8.85
C THR A 247 0.25 -7.61 -9.12
N HIS A 248 1.34 -7.14 -8.52
CA HIS A 248 1.84 -5.78 -8.74
C HIS A 248 2.21 -5.50 -10.20
N VAL A 249 2.91 -6.44 -10.86
CA VAL A 249 3.35 -6.27 -12.25
C VAL A 249 2.15 -6.24 -13.18
N VAL A 250 1.23 -7.21 -13.07
CA VAL A 250 0.01 -7.27 -13.88
C VAL A 250 -0.85 -6.02 -13.69
N THR A 251 -1.09 -5.58 -12.44
CA THR A 251 -1.88 -4.36 -12.19
C THR A 251 -1.19 -3.08 -12.68
N THR A 252 0.15 -3.04 -12.69
CA THR A 252 0.91 -1.91 -13.24
C THR A 252 0.80 -1.86 -14.75
N VAL A 253 1.01 -2.99 -15.44
CA VAL A 253 0.89 -3.08 -16.89
C VAL A 253 -0.53 -2.77 -17.35
N LEU A 254 -1.54 -3.41 -16.73
CA LEU A 254 -2.95 -3.16 -17.04
C LEU A 254 -3.29 -1.66 -16.95
N ARG A 255 -2.88 -0.98 -15.88
CA ARG A 255 -3.22 0.46 -15.70
C ARG A 255 -2.43 1.40 -16.60
N GLY A 256 -1.22 1.03 -16.99
CA GLY A 256 -0.43 1.73 -18.00
C GLY A 256 -1.11 1.64 -19.37
N LEU A 257 -1.44 0.41 -19.80
CA LEU A 257 -2.10 0.15 -21.09
C LEU A 257 -3.52 0.72 -21.16
N LEU A 258 -4.30 0.67 -20.07
CA LEU A 258 -5.61 1.35 -20.00
C LEU A 258 -5.53 2.86 -20.29
N ARG A 259 -4.34 3.46 -20.15
CA ARG A 259 -4.11 4.85 -20.51
C ARG A 259 -3.52 5.00 -21.92
N ALA A 260 -2.51 4.20 -22.25
CA ALA A 260 -1.75 4.34 -23.49
C ALA A 260 -2.43 3.71 -24.71
N ALA A 261 -3.19 2.64 -24.51
CA ALA A 261 -3.85 1.87 -25.56
C ALA A 261 -5.19 1.29 -25.05
N PRO A 262 -6.21 2.14 -24.80
CA PRO A 262 -7.49 1.72 -24.22
C PRO A 262 -8.30 0.73 -25.09
N ARG A 263 -7.87 0.49 -26.34
CA ARG A 263 -8.49 -0.46 -27.28
C ARG A 263 -7.65 -1.71 -27.51
N SER A 264 -6.61 -1.93 -26.69
CA SER A 264 -5.76 -3.11 -26.82
C SER A 264 -6.51 -4.39 -26.44
N ASP A 265 -6.37 -5.42 -27.27
CA ASP A 265 -6.94 -6.75 -27.05
C ASP A 265 -6.29 -7.49 -25.86
N VAL A 266 -5.15 -7.00 -25.37
CA VAL A 266 -4.48 -7.55 -24.17
C VAL A 266 -5.22 -7.14 -22.89
N LEU A 267 -5.99 -6.05 -22.90
CA LEU A 267 -6.65 -5.52 -21.71
C LEU A 267 -7.66 -6.51 -21.08
N PRO A 268 -8.59 -7.12 -21.84
CA PRO A 268 -9.48 -8.15 -21.28
C PRO A 268 -8.71 -9.36 -20.73
N ILE A 269 -7.63 -9.77 -21.39
CA ILE A 269 -6.80 -10.91 -20.95
C ILE A 269 -6.13 -10.62 -19.59
N LEU A 270 -5.63 -9.40 -19.40
CA LEU A 270 -5.05 -8.98 -18.12
C LEU A 270 -6.10 -8.84 -17.02
N GLN A 271 -7.30 -8.35 -17.37
CA GLN A 271 -8.43 -8.26 -16.44
C GLN A 271 -8.83 -9.67 -15.95
N GLU A 272 -8.97 -10.62 -16.87
CA GLU A 272 -9.31 -12.01 -16.55
C GLU A 272 -8.23 -12.68 -15.70
N ALA A 273 -6.95 -12.55 -16.08
CA ALA A 273 -5.83 -13.08 -15.29
C ALA A 273 -5.81 -12.54 -13.85
N LEU A 274 -6.20 -11.29 -13.65
CA LEU A 274 -6.29 -10.68 -12.32
C LEU A 274 -7.46 -11.27 -11.53
N VAL A 275 -8.63 -11.44 -12.16
CA VAL A 275 -9.82 -12.06 -11.53
C VAL A 275 -9.54 -13.52 -11.16
N ASP A 276 -8.90 -14.27 -12.06
CA ASP A 276 -8.51 -15.65 -11.86
C ASP A 276 -7.37 -15.81 -10.86
N GLY A 277 -6.61 -14.76 -10.57
CA GLY A 277 -5.58 -14.78 -9.53
C GLY A 277 -6.10 -14.49 -8.13
N ALA A 278 -7.39 -14.17 -7.96
CA ALA A 278 -7.96 -13.86 -6.66
C ALA A 278 -8.00 -15.09 -5.74
N VAL A 279 -7.74 -14.86 -4.45
CA VAL A 279 -7.80 -15.86 -3.39
C VAL A 279 -8.94 -15.56 -2.42
N THR A 280 -9.52 -16.58 -1.83
CA THR A 280 -10.55 -16.43 -0.79
C THR A 280 -9.89 -16.35 0.58
N ASP A 281 -10.27 -15.37 1.40
CA ASP A 281 -9.79 -15.25 2.78
C ASP A 281 -10.86 -15.70 3.79
N PRO A 282 -10.69 -16.88 4.43
CA PRO A 282 -11.61 -17.36 5.46
C PRO A 282 -11.73 -16.41 6.66
N ARG A 283 -10.71 -15.58 6.93
CA ARG A 283 -10.71 -14.67 8.09
C ARG A 283 -11.57 -13.43 7.87
N ARG A 284 -11.87 -13.08 6.62
CA ARG A 284 -12.74 -11.96 6.25
C ARG A 284 -13.92 -12.47 5.43
N GLN A 285 -14.74 -13.30 6.08
CA GLN A 285 -16.04 -13.77 5.55
C GLN A 285 -15.94 -14.50 4.19
N HIS A 286 -14.84 -15.20 3.93
CA HIS A 286 -14.62 -15.87 2.64
C HIS A 286 -14.74 -14.92 1.42
N ARG A 287 -14.40 -13.65 1.60
CA ARG A 287 -14.33 -12.69 0.49
C ARG A 287 -13.10 -12.93 -0.36
N ARG A 288 -13.22 -12.67 -1.66
CA ARG A 288 -12.08 -12.66 -2.58
C ARG A 288 -11.19 -11.44 -2.34
N CYS A 289 -9.90 -11.67 -2.40
CA CYS A 289 -8.84 -10.69 -2.21
C CYS A 289 -7.60 -11.13 -3.01
N TRP A 290 -6.50 -10.39 -2.91
CA TRP A 290 -5.27 -10.69 -3.64
C TRP A 290 -4.07 -10.79 -2.71
N SER A 291 -3.18 -11.72 -3.05
CA SER A 291 -1.82 -11.82 -2.51
C SER A 291 -0.82 -11.25 -3.53
N TYR A 292 0.47 -11.38 -3.24
CA TYR A 292 1.53 -10.93 -4.15
C TYR A 292 1.62 -11.73 -5.46
N ARG A 293 1.09 -12.98 -5.50
CA ARG A 293 1.22 -13.90 -6.65
C ARG A 293 -0.13 -14.39 -7.17
N LEU A 294 -0.38 -14.17 -8.45
CA LEU A 294 -1.59 -14.58 -9.18
C LEU A 294 -1.55 -16.05 -9.62
N ALA A 295 -0.39 -16.54 -10.08
CA ALA A 295 -0.25 -17.89 -10.63
C ALA A 295 1.10 -18.55 -10.26
N PRO A 296 1.11 -19.80 -9.75
CA PRO A 296 0.00 -20.37 -9.00
C PRO A 296 -0.39 -19.44 -7.84
N ARG A 297 -1.68 -19.42 -7.48
CA ARG A 297 -2.20 -18.59 -6.39
C ARG A 297 -1.47 -18.92 -5.10
N HIS A 298 -0.71 -17.99 -4.56
CA HIS A 298 0.13 -18.24 -3.38
C HIS A 298 0.38 -16.98 -2.56
N GLY A 299 0.66 -17.16 -1.28
CA GLY A 299 0.91 -16.08 -0.33
C GLY A 299 -0.33 -15.68 0.46
N PRO A 300 -0.14 -14.96 1.59
CA PRO A 300 -1.25 -14.49 2.40
C PRO A 300 -2.07 -13.40 1.67
N PRO A 301 -3.38 -13.27 1.98
CA PRO A 301 -4.17 -12.09 1.66
C PRO A 301 -3.42 -10.80 2.01
N SER A 302 -3.47 -9.81 1.11
CA SER A 302 -2.69 -8.59 1.23
C SER A 302 -3.53 -7.34 0.92
N PRO A 303 -3.63 -6.37 1.84
CA PRO A 303 -4.34 -5.12 1.61
C PRO A 303 -3.79 -4.32 0.44
N LEU A 304 -2.47 -4.28 0.29
CA LEU A 304 -1.80 -3.64 -0.84
C LEU A 304 -2.26 -4.23 -2.18
N HIS A 305 -2.10 -5.54 -2.35
CA HIS A 305 -2.38 -6.20 -3.62
C HIS A 305 -3.86 -6.18 -3.94
N THR A 306 -4.71 -6.33 -2.91
CA THR A 306 -6.17 -6.18 -3.04
C THR A 306 -6.52 -4.77 -3.50
N SER A 307 -5.91 -3.74 -2.89
CA SER A 307 -6.14 -2.34 -3.29
C SER A 307 -5.66 -2.06 -4.73
N GLN A 308 -4.50 -2.57 -5.13
CA GLN A 308 -3.99 -2.46 -6.49
C GLN A 308 -4.92 -3.13 -7.50
N ALA A 309 -5.42 -4.33 -7.16
CA ALA A 309 -6.35 -5.08 -7.99
C ALA A 309 -7.69 -4.36 -8.14
N VAL A 310 -8.28 -3.89 -7.04
CA VAL A 310 -9.53 -3.10 -7.03
C VAL A 310 -9.39 -1.87 -7.92
N VAL A 311 -8.32 -1.08 -7.75
CA VAL A 311 -8.08 0.12 -8.58
C VAL A 311 -7.90 -0.22 -10.05
N ALA A 312 -7.24 -1.35 -10.37
CA ALA A 312 -7.04 -1.77 -11.75
C ALA A 312 -8.35 -2.26 -12.40
N LEU A 313 -9.12 -3.10 -11.70
CA LEU A 313 -10.39 -3.64 -12.17
C LEU A 313 -11.45 -2.55 -12.31
N ASP A 314 -11.55 -1.63 -11.35
CA ASP A 314 -12.47 -0.48 -11.40
C ASP A 314 -12.19 0.41 -12.62
N ARG A 315 -10.91 0.63 -12.94
CA ARG A 315 -10.54 1.37 -14.15
C ARG A 315 -10.79 0.57 -15.43
N ALA A 316 -10.51 -0.72 -15.43
CA ALA A 316 -10.78 -1.60 -16.57
C ALA A 316 -12.28 -1.61 -16.90
N ALA A 317 -13.14 -1.74 -15.89
CA ALA A 317 -14.59 -1.72 -16.02
C ALA A 317 -15.12 -0.51 -16.81
N ARG A 318 -14.54 0.68 -16.57
CA ARG A 318 -14.93 1.92 -17.27
C ARG A 318 -14.43 2.03 -18.70
N VAL A 319 -13.33 1.36 -19.05
CA VAL A 319 -12.64 1.55 -20.34
C VAL A 319 -12.98 0.43 -21.32
N VAL A 320 -12.92 -0.82 -20.86
CA VAL A 320 -13.13 -2.01 -21.70
C VAL A 320 -14.38 -2.81 -21.29
N GLY A 321 -15.12 -2.35 -20.27
CA GLY A 321 -16.23 -3.08 -19.69
C GLY A 321 -15.80 -4.07 -18.61
N GLU A 322 -16.78 -4.76 -18.03
CA GLU A 322 -16.54 -5.81 -17.04
C GLU A 322 -17.54 -6.96 -17.20
N SER A 323 -17.06 -8.19 -16.99
CA SER A 323 -17.91 -9.37 -16.86
C SER A 323 -18.54 -9.44 -15.46
N ALA A 324 -19.60 -10.26 -15.30
CA ALA A 324 -20.21 -10.48 -13.99
C ALA A 324 -19.21 -11.04 -12.95
N ASN A 325 -18.31 -11.94 -13.38
CA ASN A 325 -17.27 -12.47 -12.49
C ASN A 325 -16.25 -11.39 -12.10
N ALA A 326 -15.82 -10.56 -13.04
CA ALA A 326 -14.90 -9.46 -12.77
C ALA A 326 -15.50 -8.42 -11.81
N ARG A 327 -16.78 -8.06 -12.03
CA ARG A 327 -17.55 -7.22 -11.10
C ARG A 327 -17.57 -7.82 -9.71
N ALA A 328 -18.04 -9.07 -9.58
CA ALA A 328 -18.14 -9.74 -8.29
C ALA A 328 -16.77 -9.82 -7.58
N ALA A 329 -15.66 -10.04 -8.31
CA ALA A 329 -14.33 -10.11 -7.72
C ALA A 329 -13.89 -8.75 -7.17
N ARG A 330 -14.11 -7.69 -7.95
CA ARG A 330 -13.84 -6.31 -7.55
C ARG A 330 -14.64 -5.92 -6.32
N GLU A 331 -15.94 -6.23 -6.29
CA GLU A 331 -16.79 -5.93 -5.15
C GLU A 331 -16.41 -6.72 -3.89
N ASP A 332 -16.08 -8.01 -4.02
CA ASP A 332 -15.55 -8.80 -2.91
C ASP A 332 -14.25 -8.22 -2.36
N GLY A 333 -13.36 -7.74 -3.23
CA GLY A 333 -12.12 -7.07 -2.82
C GLY A 333 -12.36 -5.79 -2.04
N ILE A 334 -13.36 -4.99 -2.43
CA ILE A 334 -13.78 -3.80 -1.70
C ILE A 334 -14.32 -4.20 -0.33
N ARG A 335 -15.26 -5.16 -0.27
CA ARG A 335 -15.83 -5.66 0.99
C ARG A 335 -14.75 -6.23 1.91
N TRP A 336 -13.74 -6.89 1.35
CA TRP A 336 -12.59 -7.41 2.10
C TRP A 336 -11.75 -6.29 2.74
N LEU A 337 -11.54 -5.17 2.04
CA LEU A 337 -10.85 -3.99 2.58
C LEU A 337 -11.67 -3.32 3.69
N LEU A 338 -12.99 -3.18 3.48
CA LEU A 338 -13.92 -2.64 4.48
C LEU A 338 -13.98 -3.50 5.75
N ALA A 339 -13.84 -4.81 5.61
CA ALA A 339 -13.81 -5.78 6.71
C ALA A 339 -12.49 -5.80 7.50
N CYS A 340 -11.64 -4.77 7.39
CA CYS A 340 -10.48 -4.60 8.27
C CYS A 340 -10.95 -4.66 9.75
N PRO A 341 -10.36 -5.52 10.60
CA PRO A 341 -10.85 -5.71 11.98
C PRO A 341 -10.34 -4.65 12.97
N ASP A 342 -9.26 -3.94 12.64
CA ASP A 342 -8.55 -3.09 13.58
C ASP A 342 -9.14 -1.66 13.63
N ALA A 343 -9.25 -1.06 14.81
CA ALA A 343 -9.56 0.37 14.98
C ALA A 343 -8.67 0.96 16.09
N PRO A 344 -8.16 2.20 15.95
CA PRO A 344 -8.34 3.14 14.82
C PRO A 344 -7.61 2.68 13.54
N HIS A 345 -8.12 3.06 12.36
CA HIS A 345 -7.53 2.58 11.10
C HIS A 345 -6.19 3.25 10.74
N ASP A 346 -5.93 4.47 11.25
CA ASP A 346 -4.77 5.29 10.93
C ASP A 346 -3.40 4.67 11.26
N SER A 347 -3.39 3.62 12.08
CA SER A 347 -2.21 2.93 12.58
C SER A 347 -2.34 1.41 12.51
N CYS A 348 -3.36 0.90 11.82
CA CYS A 348 -3.60 -0.52 11.70
C CYS A 348 -2.56 -1.22 10.82
N LEU A 349 -2.45 -2.54 11.00
CA LEU A 349 -1.49 -3.36 10.25
C LEU A 349 -1.82 -3.39 8.76
N ASP A 350 -3.08 -3.18 8.36
CA ASP A 350 -3.49 -3.15 6.96
C ASP A 350 -2.88 -1.98 6.17
N LEU A 351 -2.44 -0.91 6.85
CA LEU A 351 -1.76 0.23 6.23
C LEU A 351 -0.25 0.07 6.18
N THR A 352 0.29 -1.03 6.73
CA THR A 352 1.74 -1.27 6.76
C THR A 352 2.28 -1.35 5.34
N SER A 353 3.31 -0.54 5.07
CA SER A 353 3.96 -0.52 3.78
C SER A 353 4.75 -1.81 3.54
N LEU A 354 4.69 -2.34 2.32
CA LEU A 354 5.28 -3.65 2.00
C LEU A 354 6.48 -3.51 1.06
N ARG A 355 7.39 -4.47 1.13
CA ARG A 355 8.50 -4.66 0.19
C ARG A 355 8.35 -6.00 -0.49
N GLU A 356 8.60 -6.03 -1.79
CA GLU A 356 8.71 -7.27 -2.56
C GLU A 356 9.83 -7.18 -3.59
N GLU A 357 10.18 -8.32 -4.16
CA GLU A 357 11.23 -8.44 -5.18
C GLU A 357 10.66 -9.09 -6.43
N VAL A 358 10.88 -8.44 -7.58
CA VAL A 358 10.66 -9.06 -8.89
C VAL A 358 12.00 -9.59 -9.37
N ARG A 359 12.13 -10.92 -9.41
CA ARG A 359 13.35 -11.61 -9.82
C ARG A 359 13.16 -12.19 -11.21
N ARG A 360 14.10 -11.91 -12.12
CA ARG A 360 14.13 -12.49 -13.46
C ARG A 360 15.53 -13.00 -13.78
N PRO A 361 15.68 -14.12 -14.49
CA PRO A 361 16.96 -14.50 -15.07
C PRO A 361 17.48 -13.38 -15.97
N ARG A 362 18.78 -13.12 -15.92
CA ARG A 362 19.38 -12.14 -16.83
C ARG A 362 19.43 -12.72 -18.25
N PRO A 363 19.10 -11.93 -19.30
CA PRO A 363 19.16 -12.42 -20.68
C PRO A 363 20.57 -12.79 -21.15
N ASP A 364 21.59 -12.10 -20.65
CA ASP A 364 23.01 -12.31 -20.98
C ASP A 364 23.65 -13.47 -20.19
N ASP A 365 23.17 -13.74 -18.99
CA ASP A 365 23.63 -14.83 -18.13
C ASP A 365 22.45 -15.42 -17.32
N PRO A 366 21.79 -16.48 -17.84
CA PRO A 366 20.64 -17.09 -17.18
C PRO A 366 20.94 -17.69 -15.80
N SER A 367 22.22 -17.87 -15.42
CA SER A 367 22.60 -18.31 -14.07
C SER A 367 22.47 -17.18 -13.04
N ARG A 368 22.45 -15.92 -13.49
CA ARG A 368 22.27 -14.73 -12.66
C ARG A 368 20.85 -14.21 -12.76
N HIS A 369 20.43 -13.55 -11.69
CA HIS A 369 19.12 -12.88 -11.63
C HIS A 369 19.32 -11.38 -11.55
N GLU A 370 18.51 -10.65 -12.32
CA GLU A 370 18.22 -9.26 -11.99
C GLU A 370 17.10 -9.20 -10.94
N VAL A 371 17.19 -8.22 -10.05
CA VAL A 371 16.26 -8.05 -8.94
C VAL A 371 15.77 -6.61 -8.91
N LEU A 372 14.48 -6.42 -9.17
CA LEU A 372 13.80 -5.17 -8.90
C LEU A 372 13.23 -5.21 -7.48
N ASN A 373 13.77 -4.37 -6.60
CA ASN A 373 13.21 -4.18 -5.26
C ASN A 373 12.09 -3.16 -5.34
N VAL A 374 10.86 -3.59 -5.04
CA VAL A 374 9.68 -2.72 -5.03
C VAL A 374 9.27 -2.47 -3.60
N ARG A 375 9.06 -1.20 -3.28
CA ARG A 375 8.49 -0.74 -2.01
C ARG A 375 7.13 -0.10 -2.33
N HIS A 376 6.16 -0.40 -1.50
CA HIS A 376 4.77 -0.05 -1.74
C HIS A 376 4.20 0.74 -0.59
N PHE A 377 3.64 1.91 -0.89
CA PHE A 377 3.01 2.75 0.11
C PHE A 377 1.54 2.34 0.27
N THR A 378 1.31 1.29 1.06
CA THR A 378 0.00 0.61 1.18
C THR A 378 -1.14 1.57 1.51
N ALA A 379 -0.95 2.50 2.45
CA ALA A 379 -1.98 3.48 2.81
C ALA A 379 -2.50 4.28 1.61
N SER A 380 -1.61 4.72 0.71
CA SER A 380 -2.01 5.43 -0.51
C SER A 380 -2.84 4.57 -1.46
N TRP A 381 -2.57 3.26 -1.51
CA TRP A 381 -3.34 2.32 -2.32
C TRP A 381 -4.73 2.08 -1.73
N VAL A 382 -4.83 1.94 -0.41
CA VAL A 382 -6.10 1.77 0.30
C VAL A 382 -7.00 2.98 0.08
N VAL A 383 -6.48 4.20 0.24
CA VAL A 383 -7.23 5.44 -0.06
C VAL A 383 -7.78 5.40 -1.49
N ARG A 384 -6.94 5.07 -2.47
CA ARG A 384 -7.36 5.04 -3.88
C ARG A 384 -8.38 3.96 -4.20
N ALA A 385 -8.32 2.81 -3.52
CA ALA A 385 -9.29 1.73 -3.68
C ALA A 385 -10.64 2.11 -3.08
N LEU A 386 -10.64 2.71 -1.88
CA LEU A 386 -11.86 3.14 -1.18
C LEU A 386 -12.51 4.39 -1.79
N LEU A 387 -11.76 5.18 -2.58
CA LEU A 387 -12.28 6.30 -3.37
C LEU A 387 -12.74 5.90 -4.78
N THR A 388 -12.72 4.61 -5.13
CA THR A 388 -13.38 4.18 -6.37
C THR A 388 -14.89 4.42 -6.26
N PRO A 389 -15.59 4.84 -7.34
CA PRO A 389 -17.04 5.07 -7.28
C PRO A 389 -17.80 3.87 -6.72
N ALA A 390 -17.43 2.66 -7.14
CA ALA A 390 -18.05 1.44 -6.67
C ALA A 390 -17.83 1.18 -5.17
N ALA A 391 -16.73 1.64 -4.56
CA ALA A 391 -16.50 1.40 -3.14
C ALA A 391 -17.50 2.15 -2.27
N HIS A 392 -17.81 3.40 -2.64
CA HIS A 392 -18.84 4.19 -1.98
C HIS A 392 -20.24 3.58 -2.19
N ASP A 393 -20.57 3.18 -3.42
CA ASP A 393 -21.88 2.57 -3.70
C ASP A 393 -22.09 1.27 -2.92
N ILE A 394 -21.07 0.41 -2.84
CA ILE A 394 -21.12 -0.83 -2.05
C ILE A 394 -21.25 -0.53 -0.57
N ALA A 395 -20.51 0.47 -0.05
CA ALA A 395 -20.62 0.85 1.36
C ALA A 395 -22.04 1.32 1.69
N ARG A 396 -22.67 2.11 0.82
CA ARG A 396 -24.05 2.54 0.98
C ARG A 396 -25.05 1.39 0.88
N GLU A 397 -24.89 0.51 -0.10
CA GLU A 397 -25.79 -0.63 -0.32
C GLU A 397 -25.73 -1.67 0.79
N ASP A 398 -24.54 -1.92 1.33
CA ASP A 398 -24.30 -2.88 2.41
C ASP A 398 -24.50 -2.25 3.81
N GLY A 399 -24.80 -0.95 3.90
CA GLY A 399 -24.96 -0.23 5.18
C GLY A 399 -23.66 -0.06 5.98
N MET A 400 -22.52 -0.01 5.29
CA MET A 400 -21.16 0.09 5.84
C MET A 400 -20.52 1.47 5.65
N GLU A 401 -21.33 2.54 5.55
CA GLU A 401 -20.84 3.90 5.30
C GLU A 401 -19.92 4.41 6.42
N ALA A 402 -20.21 4.03 7.68
CA ALA A 402 -19.40 4.40 8.83
C ALA A 402 -18.01 3.74 8.79
N GLU A 403 -17.95 2.44 8.50
CA GLU A 403 -16.72 1.69 8.32
C GLU A 403 -15.93 2.25 7.15
N TRP A 404 -16.58 2.49 6.02
CA TRP A 404 -15.95 3.07 4.85
C TRP A 404 -15.30 4.42 5.16
N ARG A 405 -15.99 5.31 5.87
CA ARG A 405 -15.43 6.61 6.29
C ARG A 405 -14.25 6.44 7.25
N GLU A 406 -14.37 5.60 8.28
CA GLU A 406 -13.26 5.28 9.21
C GLU A 406 -12.02 4.75 8.47
N ARG A 407 -12.22 3.83 7.50
CA ARG A 407 -11.11 3.24 6.73
C ARG A 407 -10.49 4.26 5.78
N LEU A 408 -11.31 5.03 5.08
CA LEU A 408 -10.83 6.05 4.15
C LEU A 408 -10.05 7.15 4.88
N ASP A 409 -10.63 7.72 5.93
CA ASP A 409 -10.03 8.85 6.66
C ASP A 409 -8.79 8.42 7.45
N GLY A 410 -8.80 7.23 8.05
CA GLY A 410 -7.61 6.67 8.69
C GLY A 410 -6.47 6.44 7.69
N ALA A 411 -6.76 5.88 6.51
CA ALA A 411 -5.76 5.69 5.47
C ALA A 411 -5.24 7.03 4.92
N ALA A 412 -6.10 8.03 4.73
CA ALA A 412 -5.71 9.37 4.30
C ALA A 412 -4.85 10.07 5.36
N THR A 413 -5.18 9.91 6.64
CA THR A 413 -4.40 10.41 7.78
C THR A 413 -3.01 9.78 7.81
N ALA A 414 -2.91 8.46 7.61
CA ALA A 414 -1.61 7.79 7.51
C ALA A 414 -0.79 8.28 6.32
N VAL A 415 -1.43 8.58 5.18
CA VAL A 415 -0.76 9.19 4.03
C VAL A 415 -0.25 10.59 4.36
N TRP A 416 -1.07 11.42 5.00
CA TRP A 416 -0.71 12.77 5.41
C TRP A 416 0.44 12.79 6.42
N ALA A 417 0.46 11.85 7.37
CA ALA A 417 1.50 11.79 8.39
C ALA A 417 2.87 11.35 7.85
N ALA A 418 2.94 10.71 6.69
CA ALA A 418 4.17 10.16 6.12
C ALA A 418 5.00 11.17 5.29
N GLN A 419 4.56 12.42 5.17
CA GLN A 419 5.28 13.46 4.44
C GLN A 419 5.92 14.50 5.35
N THR A 420 6.96 15.12 4.84
CA THR A 420 7.54 16.35 5.37
C THR A 420 7.74 17.32 4.21
N ASP A 421 7.19 18.52 4.33
CA ASP A 421 7.25 19.59 3.34
C ASP A 421 6.88 19.14 1.91
N GLY A 422 5.82 18.34 1.79
CA GLY A 422 5.32 17.86 0.50
C GLY A 422 6.10 16.68 -0.11
N ILE A 423 7.10 16.14 0.60
CA ILE A 423 7.88 14.97 0.16
C ILE A 423 7.63 13.79 1.10
N TRP A 424 7.30 12.63 0.53
CA TRP A 424 7.10 11.41 1.29
C TRP A 424 8.40 10.67 1.49
N THR A 425 8.59 10.17 2.70
CA THR A 425 9.80 9.45 3.09
C THR A 425 9.46 8.02 3.46
N TRP A 426 10.36 7.09 3.12
CA TRP A 426 10.20 5.73 3.61
C TRP A 426 10.87 5.60 4.99
N PRO A 427 10.20 5.03 6.01
CA PRO A 427 10.76 4.89 7.36
C PRO A 427 12.08 4.13 7.41
N ARG A 428 12.94 4.51 8.36
CA ARG A 428 14.28 3.93 8.54
C ARG A 428 14.19 2.51 9.12
N GLU A 429 14.39 1.51 8.27
CA GLU A 429 14.79 0.16 8.68
C GLU A 429 16.22 -0.07 8.18
N ASP A 430 17.17 -0.01 9.11
CA ASP A 430 18.62 -0.22 9.00
C ASP A 430 19.44 0.71 8.06
N THR A 431 20.62 1.04 8.58
CA THR A 431 21.47 2.21 8.32
C THR A 431 22.21 2.26 6.98
N THR A 432 21.78 1.55 5.95
CA THR A 432 22.56 1.43 4.69
C THR A 432 21.77 1.62 3.39
N SER A 433 20.45 1.84 3.43
CA SER A 433 19.64 2.01 2.20
C SER A 433 19.43 3.50 1.83
N GLU A 434 19.90 3.87 0.63
CA GLU A 434 19.91 5.23 0.06
C GLU A 434 18.52 5.79 -0.31
N LEU A 435 17.47 4.97 -0.30
CA LEU A 435 16.13 5.37 -0.80
C LEU A 435 15.30 6.06 0.29
N ARG A 436 15.67 7.29 0.64
CA ARG A 436 15.01 8.09 1.69
C ARG A 436 13.75 8.80 1.21
N ARG A 437 13.71 9.22 -0.06
CA ARG A 437 12.64 10.05 -0.65
C ARG A 437 12.28 9.58 -2.06
N PRO A 438 11.76 8.34 -2.21
CA PRO A 438 11.50 7.79 -3.53
C PRO A 438 10.42 8.58 -4.29
N MET A 439 10.69 8.91 -5.56
CA MET A 439 9.78 9.69 -6.41
C MET A 439 8.37 9.07 -6.49
N TRP A 440 8.30 7.75 -6.54
CA TRP A 440 7.05 7.01 -6.64
C TRP A 440 6.15 7.19 -5.41
N MET A 441 6.74 7.37 -4.21
CA MET A 441 5.98 7.50 -2.97
C MET A 441 5.38 8.89 -2.86
N THR A 442 6.13 9.93 -3.26
CA THR A 442 5.61 11.29 -3.38
C THR A 442 4.45 11.36 -4.36
N TYR A 443 4.57 10.73 -5.54
CA TYR A 443 3.46 10.65 -6.49
C TYR A 443 2.23 9.95 -5.88
N GLN A 444 2.43 8.80 -5.24
CA GLN A 444 1.35 8.04 -4.63
C GLN A 444 0.64 8.81 -3.52
N GLY A 445 1.40 9.50 -2.65
CA GLY A 445 0.87 10.35 -1.59
C GLY A 445 0.07 11.54 -2.10
N LEU A 446 0.63 12.32 -3.04
CA LEU A 446 -0.06 13.45 -3.67
C LEU A 446 -1.33 12.99 -4.39
N SER A 447 -1.25 11.91 -5.17
CA SER A 447 -2.39 11.38 -5.92
C SER A 447 -3.52 10.93 -4.97
N ALA A 448 -3.19 10.29 -3.85
CA ALA A 448 -4.17 9.84 -2.86
C ALA A 448 -4.84 11.02 -2.15
N LEU A 449 -4.06 11.98 -1.63
CA LEU A 449 -4.61 13.15 -0.92
C LEU A 449 -5.40 14.07 -1.84
N ARG A 450 -4.98 14.25 -3.09
CA ARG A 450 -5.76 14.99 -4.10
C ARG A 450 -7.12 14.34 -4.33
N ALA A 451 -7.16 13.02 -4.49
CA ALA A 451 -8.41 12.30 -4.70
C ALA A 451 -9.33 12.39 -3.46
N HIS A 452 -8.76 12.23 -2.27
CA HIS A 452 -9.50 12.35 -1.00
C HIS A 452 -10.10 13.75 -0.83
N ALA A 453 -9.31 14.80 -1.09
CA ALA A 453 -9.80 16.17 -1.02
C ALA A 453 -10.90 16.47 -2.02
N VAL A 454 -10.77 16.03 -3.28
CA VAL A 454 -11.83 16.19 -4.27
C VAL A 454 -13.12 15.55 -3.80
N TRP A 455 -13.04 14.36 -3.20
CA TRP A 455 -14.21 13.67 -2.64
C TRP A 455 -14.84 14.45 -1.47
N MET A 456 -14.04 14.91 -0.51
CA MET A 456 -14.51 15.69 0.65
C MET A 456 -15.27 16.97 0.28
N TYR A 457 -14.98 17.57 -0.88
CA TYR A 457 -15.64 18.79 -1.35
C TYR A 457 -16.80 18.54 -2.33
N GLN A 458 -17.20 17.29 -2.59
CA GLN A 458 -18.39 17.01 -3.38
C GLN A 458 -19.66 17.33 -2.57
N PRO A 459 -20.70 17.94 -3.18
CA PRO A 459 -21.88 18.45 -2.47
C PRO A 459 -22.75 17.39 -1.76
N HIS A 460 -22.36 16.11 -1.76
CA HIS A 460 -23.05 15.01 -1.07
C HIS A 460 -22.08 14.09 -0.26
N GLY A 461 -20.86 14.57 0.04
CA GLY A 461 -19.87 13.85 0.87
C GLY A 461 -20.12 13.90 2.37
#